data_AF-A0A7Y5SMA6-F1
#
_entry.id   AF-A0A7Y5SMA6-F1
#
_cell.length_a   1.000
_cell.length_b   1.000
_cell.length_c   1.000
_cell.angle_alpha   90.00
_cell.angle_beta   90.00
_cell.angle_gamma   90.00
#
_symmetry.space_group_name_H-M   'P 1'
#
loop_
_entity.id
_entity.type
_entity.pdbx_description
1 polymer ?
#
loop_
_entity_poly.entity_id
_entity_poly.type
_entity_poly.pdbx_seq_one_letter_code
_entity_poly.pdbx_strand_id
1 'polypeptide(L)'
;MLRAGNDGIVPRVGYGLQDQPSQLLAVLGQTAVPETYELRVGQQRGTVVDLVNHEKLTCRSGTDQSLKLVGLACYLRDDESWKNESGEEWSLERLLQEELDRSVALDDSAATNRLLGLTYALRRRARSQRPRDGQYARAEAFLDEFHRHALSLQNSDGSWHPRFFASRGESRDTIESLRSTGHILHWLTISLPDSRLQTAEILRAVNYLDNQLAGLVARWNTTSATPRKMDAVAHALGALTTYDQRVFQPYDTRPQTTNSAAAAEKN
;
A
#
# COMPACT_ATOMS: atom_id res chain seq x y z
N MET A 1 13.24 -2.44 -13.93
CA MET A 1 12.95 -2.58 -12.49
C MET A 1 13.99 -3.40 -11.74
N LEU A 2 14.44 -4.54 -12.26
CA LEU A 2 15.37 -5.45 -11.56
C LEU A 2 16.73 -5.52 -12.28
N ARG A 3 17.78 -5.97 -11.57
CA ARG A 3 19.05 -6.38 -12.16
C ARG A 3 19.53 -7.72 -11.58
N ALA A 4 20.33 -8.42 -12.36
CA ALA A 4 21.21 -9.48 -11.89
C ALA A 4 22.23 -8.90 -10.89
N GLY A 5 22.30 -9.48 -9.70
CA GLY A 5 23.34 -9.24 -8.70
C GLY A 5 24.08 -10.53 -8.37
N ASN A 6 25.20 -10.42 -7.66
CA ASN A 6 26.06 -11.56 -7.29
C ASN A 6 25.28 -12.59 -6.44
N ASP A 7 24.41 -12.13 -5.55
CA ASP A 7 23.66 -12.96 -4.60
C ASP A 7 22.17 -13.10 -4.95
N GLY A 8 21.77 -12.78 -6.18
CA GLY A 8 20.37 -12.92 -6.62
C GLY A 8 19.83 -11.72 -7.41
N ILE A 9 18.51 -11.56 -7.37
CA ILE A 9 17.81 -10.51 -8.10
C ILE A 9 17.67 -9.27 -7.20
N VAL A 10 18.15 -8.14 -7.71
CA VAL A 10 18.23 -6.89 -6.94
C VAL A 10 17.32 -5.82 -7.56
N PRO A 11 16.51 -5.11 -6.74
CA PRO A 11 15.74 -3.95 -7.19
C PRO A 11 16.64 -2.80 -7.63
N ARG A 12 16.22 -2.05 -8.66
CA ARG A 12 16.90 -0.82 -9.08
C ARG A 12 16.03 0.40 -8.77
N VAL A 13 16.65 1.42 -8.20
CA VAL A 13 16.04 2.73 -7.90
C VAL A 13 16.62 3.78 -8.86
N GLY A 14 15.79 4.69 -9.36
CA GLY A 14 16.18 5.78 -10.25
C GLY A 14 15.16 6.08 -11.36
N TYR A 15 15.46 7.09 -12.18
CA TYR A 15 14.57 7.53 -13.25
C TYR A 15 14.23 6.40 -14.24
N GLY A 16 12.93 6.20 -14.49
CA GLY A 16 12.43 5.10 -15.32
C GLY A 16 12.50 3.71 -14.67
N LEU A 17 12.78 3.65 -13.35
CA LEU A 17 12.83 2.42 -12.54
C LEU A 17 11.88 2.59 -11.35
N GLN A 18 12.30 2.19 -10.15
CA GLN A 18 11.55 2.51 -8.93
C GLN A 18 11.93 3.91 -8.46
N ASP A 19 10.94 4.70 -8.04
CA ASP A 19 11.18 6.05 -7.52
C ASP A 19 11.69 6.02 -6.07
N GLN A 20 11.32 4.97 -5.32
CA GLN A 20 11.73 4.76 -3.93
C GLN A 20 12.25 3.32 -3.71
N PRO A 21 13.19 3.11 -2.77
CA PRO A 21 13.55 1.77 -2.32
C PRO A 21 12.31 0.96 -1.88
N SER A 22 12.37 -0.36 -2.06
CA SER A 22 11.31 -1.31 -1.67
C SER A 22 9.95 -1.14 -2.36
N GLN A 23 9.79 -0.23 -3.34
CA GLN A 23 8.51 0.01 -4.02
C GLN A 23 7.95 -1.26 -4.68
N LEU A 24 8.80 -2.04 -5.37
CA LEU A 24 8.41 -3.30 -5.97
C LEU A 24 7.98 -4.32 -4.91
N LEU A 25 8.74 -4.48 -3.84
CA LEU A 25 8.39 -5.43 -2.77
C LEU A 25 7.06 -5.03 -2.11
N ALA A 26 6.83 -3.75 -1.88
CA ALA A 26 5.58 -3.23 -1.35
C ALA A 26 4.39 -3.56 -2.28
N VAL A 27 4.53 -3.38 -3.59
CA VAL A 27 3.48 -3.71 -4.57
C VAL A 27 3.19 -5.22 -4.59
N LEU A 28 4.24 -6.06 -4.61
CA LEU A 28 4.09 -7.52 -4.58
C LEU A 28 3.41 -7.99 -3.29
N GLY A 29 3.78 -7.40 -2.15
CA GLY A 29 3.18 -7.69 -0.85
C GLY A 29 1.71 -7.27 -0.77
N GLN A 30 1.37 -6.09 -1.32
CA GLN A 30 -0.02 -5.59 -1.35
C GLN A 30 -0.94 -6.42 -2.24
N THR A 31 -0.38 -7.02 -3.29
CA THR A 31 -1.10 -7.89 -4.25
C THR A 31 -1.01 -9.38 -3.91
N ALA A 32 -0.51 -9.72 -2.71
CA ALA A 32 -0.40 -11.08 -2.18
C ALA A 32 0.39 -12.06 -3.09
N VAL A 33 1.41 -11.56 -3.80
CA VAL A 33 2.30 -12.43 -4.59
C VAL A 33 3.10 -13.33 -3.62
N PRO A 34 3.05 -14.66 -3.79
CA PRO A 34 3.76 -15.59 -2.91
C PRO A 34 5.27 -15.36 -2.91
N GLU A 35 5.91 -15.59 -1.77
CA GLU A 35 7.36 -15.44 -1.64
C GLU A 35 8.15 -16.37 -2.61
N THR A 36 7.55 -17.50 -2.97
CA THR A 36 8.09 -18.51 -3.90
C THR A 36 7.91 -18.15 -5.37
N TYR A 37 7.21 -17.04 -5.69
CA TYR A 37 6.97 -16.63 -7.07
C TYR A 37 8.30 -16.32 -7.78
N GLU A 38 8.49 -16.91 -8.97
CA GLU A 38 9.74 -16.79 -9.72
C GLU A 38 9.92 -15.38 -10.32
N LEU A 39 11.07 -14.78 -10.07
CA LEU A 39 11.53 -13.55 -10.70
C LEU A 39 12.64 -13.89 -11.70
N ARG A 40 12.64 -13.21 -12.85
CA ARG A 40 13.64 -13.43 -13.91
C ARG A 40 14.27 -12.13 -14.38
N VAL A 41 15.60 -12.14 -14.52
CA VAL A 41 16.36 -11.07 -15.17
C VAL A 41 17.38 -11.69 -16.13
N GLY A 42 17.09 -11.63 -17.43
CA GLY A 42 17.88 -12.36 -18.42
C GLY A 42 17.84 -13.87 -18.15
N GLN A 43 19.01 -14.48 -17.95
CA GLN A 43 19.13 -15.90 -17.59
C GLN A 43 19.09 -16.16 -16.07
N GLN A 44 19.21 -15.10 -15.26
CA GLN A 44 19.18 -15.24 -13.81
C GLN A 44 17.75 -15.44 -13.32
N ARG A 45 17.58 -16.45 -12.47
CA ARG A 45 16.33 -16.79 -11.81
C ARG A 45 16.48 -16.55 -10.33
N GLY A 46 15.40 -16.09 -9.72
CA GLY A 46 15.27 -15.87 -8.30
C GLY A 46 13.81 -15.93 -7.90
N THR A 47 13.50 -15.51 -6.69
CA THR A 47 12.13 -15.45 -6.17
C THR A 47 11.89 -14.14 -5.41
N VAL A 48 10.66 -13.92 -4.97
CA VAL A 48 10.34 -12.78 -4.10
C VAL A 48 11.13 -12.83 -2.78
N VAL A 49 11.52 -14.01 -2.29
CA VAL A 49 12.44 -14.16 -1.14
C VAL A 49 13.76 -13.42 -1.36
N ASP A 50 14.30 -13.38 -2.58
CA ASP A 50 15.55 -12.66 -2.86
C ASP A 50 15.38 -11.15 -2.65
N LEU A 51 14.21 -10.61 -3.03
CA LEU A 51 13.86 -9.22 -2.75
C LEU A 51 13.72 -8.99 -1.25
N VAL A 52 13.04 -9.88 -0.52
CA VAL A 52 12.89 -9.78 0.95
C VAL A 52 14.27 -9.73 1.63
N ASN A 53 15.18 -10.62 1.23
CA ASN A 53 16.54 -10.67 1.77
C ASN A 53 17.35 -9.41 1.42
N HIS A 54 17.22 -8.91 0.19
CA HIS A 54 17.85 -7.67 -0.20
C HIS A 54 17.33 -6.47 0.62
N GLU A 55 16.02 -6.39 0.82
CA GLU A 55 15.42 -5.29 1.58
C GLU A 55 15.82 -5.33 3.06
N LYS A 56 15.94 -6.53 3.66
CA LYS A 56 16.48 -6.72 5.00
C LYS A 56 17.90 -6.18 5.15
N LEU A 57 18.78 -6.51 4.21
CA LEU A 57 20.19 -6.08 4.23
C LEU A 57 20.34 -4.55 4.11
N THR A 58 19.42 -3.90 3.40
CA THR A 58 19.45 -2.46 3.13
C THR A 58 18.65 -1.61 4.13
N CYS A 59 18.25 -2.18 5.27
CA CYS A 59 17.67 -1.40 6.37
C CYS A 59 18.71 -0.43 6.95
N ARG A 60 18.32 0.82 7.17
CA ARG A 60 19.18 1.94 7.61
C ARG A 60 18.43 2.84 8.59
N SER A 61 19.06 3.14 9.72
CA SER A 61 18.50 4.02 10.75
C SER A 61 18.42 5.45 10.24
N GLY A 62 17.36 6.17 10.62
CA GLY A 62 17.19 7.59 10.25
C GLY A 62 16.91 7.87 8.77
N THR A 63 16.66 6.85 7.94
CA THR A 63 16.22 7.02 6.55
C THR A 63 14.73 6.69 6.39
N ASP A 64 14.15 7.00 5.24
CA ASP A 64 12.78 6.55 4.92
C ASP A 64 12.75 5.02 4.73
N GLN A 65 12.00 4.33 5.59
CA GLN A 65 11.77 2.88 5.58
C GLN A 65 10.30 2.54 5.29
N SER A 66 9.48 3.49 4.85
CA SER A 66 8.02 3.34 4.76
C SER A 66 7.60 2.16 3.88
N LEU A 67 8.06 2.13 2.62
CA LEU A 67 7.71 1.05 1.69
C LEU A 67 8.42 -0.26 2.05
N LYS A 68 9.56 -0.18 2.73
CA LYS A 68 10.24 -1.35 3.28
C LYS A 68 9.39 -1.99 4.36
N LEU A 69 8.80 -1.20 5.25
CA LEU A 69 7.87 -1.67 6.27
C LEU A 69 6.61 -2.28 5.65
N VAL A 70 6.04 -1.69 4.59
CA VAL A 70 4.92 -2.30 3.84
C VAL A 70 5.32 -3.69 3.32
N GLY A 71 6.40 -3.77 2.56
CA GLY A 71 6.85 -5.02 1.94
C GLY A 71 7.21 -6.09 2.98
N LEU A 72 8.07 -5.76 3.95
CA LEU A 72 8.53 -6.73 4.95
C LEU A 72 7.39 -7.19 5.88
N ALA A 73 6.41 -6.33 6.22
CA ALA A 73 5.26 -6.76 7.02
C ALA A 73 4.38 -7.80 6.29
N CYS A 74 4.42 -7.85 4.95
CA CYS A 74 3.73 -8.90 4.20
C CYS A 74 4.44 -10.26 4.29
N TYR A 75 5.76 -10.29 4.42
CA TYR A 75 6.56 -11.53 4.27
C TYR A 75 7.19 -12.06 5.58
N LEU A 76 7.70 -11.19 6.47
CA LEU A 76 8.48 -11.61 7.65
C LEU A 76 7.61 -11.97 8.84
N ARG A 77 8.02 -12.89 9.71
CA ARG A 77 7.31 -13.21 10.97
C ARG A 77 7.43 -12.11 12.03
N ASP A 78 6.48 -12.07 12.98
CA ASP A 78 6.45 -11.02 14.02
C ASP A 78 7.64 -11.11 15.00
N ASP A 79 8.18 -12.31 15.21
CA ASP A 79 9.35 -12.59 16.06
C ASP A 79 10.67 -12.64 15.29
N GLU A 80 10.64 -12.33 13.99
CA GLU A 80 11.82 -12.42 13.17
C GLU A 80 12.76 -11.23 13.40
N SER A 81 14.02 -11.52 13.70
CA SER A 81 15.11 -10.56 13.71
C SER A 81 16.14 -10.90 12.63
N TRP A 82 16.85 -9.88 12.14
CA TRP A 82 17.89 -10.05 11.14
C TRP A 82 18.98 -8.99 11.30
N LYS A 83 20.14 -9.23 10.69
CA LYS A 83 21.19 -8.22 10.57
C LYS A 83 21.13 -7.51 9.23
N ASN A 84 21.29 -6.19 9.23
CA ASN A 84 21.52 -5.45 7.99
C ASN A 84 22.98 -5.60 7.52
N GLU A 85 23.32 -4.99 6.39
CA GLU A 85 24.69 -5.04 5.82
C GLU A 85 25.75 -4.38 6.71
N SER A 86 25.36 -3.53 7.68
CA SER A 86 26.26 -2.97 8.69
C SER A 86 26.35 -3.81 9.98
N GLY A 87 25.66 -4.96 10.03
CA GLY A 87 25.62 -5.84 11.21
C GLY A 87 24.68 -5.39 12.33
N GLU A 88 23.86 -4.35 12.12
CA GLU A 88 22.87 -3.90 13.09
C GLU A 88 21.68 -4.87 13.16
N GLU A 89 21.13 -5.11 14.37
CA GLU A 89 19.96 -5.97 14.58
C GLU A 89 18.65 -5.24 14.26
N TRP A 90 17.85 -5.79 13.36
CA TRP A 90 16.56 -5.26 12.93
C TRP A 90 15.42 -6.23 13.22
N SER A 91 14.23 -5.66 13.41
CA SER A 91 12.96 -6.36 13.55
C SER A 91 11.84 -5.50 12.94
N LEU A 92 10.66 -6.07 12.72
CA LEU A 92 9.49 -5.28 12.31
C LEU A 92 9.14 -4.20 13.35
N GLU A 93 9.32 -4.49 14.64
CA GLU A 93 9.08 -3.51 15.70
C GLU A 93 10.10 -2.35 15.66
N ARG A 94 11.38 -2.64 15.36
CA ARG A 94 12.39 -1.59 15.15
C ARG A 94 12.06 -0.72 13.94
N LEU A 95 11.65 -1.32 12.81
CA LEU A 95 11.23 -0.54 11.63
C LEU A 95 10.03 0.37 11.97
N LEU A 96 9.09 -0.14 12.75
CA LEU A 96 7.94 0.64 13.23
C LEU A 96 8.40 1.82 14.09
N GLN A 97 9.35 1.59 15.00
CA GLN A 97 9.93 2.65 15.83
C GLN A 97 10.63 3.72 14.99
N GLU A 98 11.52 3.33 14.07
CA GLU A 98 12.25 4.26 13.20
C GLU A 98 11.28 5.14 12.39
N GLU A 99 10.22 4.53 11.85
CA GLU A 99 9.19 5.28 11.15
C GLU A 99 8.40 6.19 12.09
N LEU A 100 8.08 5.78 13.31
CA LEU A 100 7.37 6.63 14.28
C LEU A 100 8.23 7.82 14.78
N ASP A 101 9.54 7.64 14.88
CA ASP A 101 10.49 8.66 15.34
C ASP A 101 10.88 9.65 14.22
N ARG A 102 10.66 9.28 12.96
CA ARG A 102 10.99 10.12 11.80
C ARG A 102 10.01 11.28 11.62
N SER A 103 10.55 12.45 11.29
CA SER A 103 9.79 13.59 10.78
C SER A 103 9.54 13.43 9.28
N VAL A 104 8.29 13.56 8.86
CA VAL A 104 7.86 13.37 7.46
C VAL A 104 7.10 14.59 6.98
N ALA A 105 7.43 15.07 5.79
CA ALA A 105 6.69 16.13 5.13
C ALA A 105 5.25 15.69 4.89
N LEU A 106 4.30 16.56 5.21
CA LEU A 106 2.87 16.25 5.15
C LEU A 106 2.23 16.63 3.81
N ASP A 107 2.99 17.21 2.89
CA ASP A 107 2.52 17.77 1.62
C ASP A 107 2.73 16.87 0.40
N ASP A 108 3.15 15.62 0.60
CA ASP A 108 3.36 14.65 -0.47
C ASP A 108 2.96 13.20 -0.09
N SER A 109 3.25 12.26 -1.01
CA SER A 109 2.92 10.84 -0.86
C SER A 109 3.79 10.10 0.16
N ALA A 110 4.92 10.65 0.60
CA ALA A 110 5.77 10.03 1.62
C ALA A 110 5.00 9.89 2.95
N ALA A 111 4.15 10.87 3.29
CA ALA A 111 3.25 10.76 4.44
C ALA A 111 2.31 9.54 4.32
N THR A 112 1.67 9.35 3.17
CA THR A 112 0.79 8.19 2.95
C THR A 112 1.55 6.86 2.92
N ASN A 113 2.78 6.84 2.39
CA ASN A 113 3.62 5.65 2.39
C ASN A 113 3.97 5.22 3.83
N ARG A 114 4.32 6.18 4.69
CA ARG A 114 4.57 5.92 6.12
C ARG A 114 3.33 5.34 6.79
N LEU A 115 2.18 5.98 6.61
CA LEU A 115 0.91 5.54 7.19
C LEU A 115 0.50 4.14 6.69
N LEU A 116 0.75 3.82 5.41
CA LEU A 116 0.58 2.47 4.87
C LEU A 116 1.52 1.47 5.56
N GLY A 117 2.81 1.81 5.73
CA GLY A 117 3.77 0.95 6.43
C GLY A 117 3.31 0.60 7.84
N LEU A 118 2.93 1.60 8.63
CA LEU A 118 2.38 1.41 9.98
C LEU A 118 1.12 0.52 9.94
N THR A 119 0.22 0.77 8.98
CA THR A 119 -1.03 0.00 8.83
C THR A 119 -0.77 -1.47 8.54
N TYR A 120 0.15 -1.79 7.63
CA TYR A 120 0.48 -3.17 7.28
C TYR A 120 1.13 -3.91 8.45
N ALA A 121 1.99 -3.23 9.22
CA ALA A 121 2.58 -3.79 10.44
C ALA A 121 1.51 -4.14 11.50
N LEU A 122 0.53 -3.26 11.74
CA LEU A 122 -0.58 -3.51 12.66
C LEU A 122 -1.50 -4.63 12.18
N ARG A 123 -1.87 -4.64 10.89
CA ARG A 123 -2.70 -5.70 10.31
C ARG A 123 -2.00 -7.04 10.39
N ARG A 124 -0.68 -7.08 10.24
CA ARG A 124 0.12 -8.28 10.46
C ARG A 124 0.01 -8.75 11.91
N ARG A 125 0.34 -7.90 12.88
CA ARG A 125 0.27 -8.21 14.33
C ARG A 125 -1.11 -8.76 14.72
N ALA A 126 -2.16 -8.17 14.16
CA ALA A 126 -3.55 -8.60 14.36
C ALA A 126 -3.85 -9.99 13.78
N ARG A 127 -3.37 -10.30 12.57
CA ARG A 127 -3.49 -11.65 11.96
C ARG A 127 -2.76 -12.71 12.76
N SER A 128 -1.63 -12.36 13.37
CA SER A 128 -0.88 -13.23 14.27
C SER A 128 -1.51 -13.35 15.68
N GLN A 129 -2.64 -12.68 15.94
CA GLN A 129 -3.32 -12.63 17.25
C GLN A 129 -2.40 -12.20 18.40
N ARG A 130 -1.36 -11.39 18.10
CA ARG A 130 -0.44 -10.87 19.10
C ARG A 130 -0.97 -9.56 19.69
N PRO A 131 -0.66 -9.25 20.96
CA PRO A 131 -1.02 -7.97 21.56
C PRO A 131 -0.39 -6.81 20.79
N ARG A 132 -1.09 -5.67 20.77
CA ARG A 132 -0.58 -4.39 20.28
C ARG A 132 0.01 -3.64 21.47
N ASP A 133 1.20 -4.03 21.87
CA ASP A 133 2.00 -3.41 22.93
C ASP A 133 3.19 -2.64 22.35
N GLY A 134 3.92 -1.91 23.19
CA GLY A 134 5.13 -1.18 22.79
C GLY A 134 4.91 -0.26 21.59
N GLN A 135 5.71 -0.44 20.54
CA GLN A 135 5.62 0.40 19.35
C GLN A 135 4.34 0.16 18.54
N TYR A 136 3.73 -1.03 18.65
CA TYR A 136 2.46 -1.32 17.99
C TYR A 136 1.32 -0.51 18.60
N ALA A 137 1.27 -0.36 19.93
CA ALA A 137 0.31 0.51 20.60
C ALA A 137 0.48 1.98 20.16
N ARG A 138 1.73 2.44 20.07
CA ARG A 138 2.06 3.79 19.62
C ARG A 138 1.66 4.02 18.16
N ALA A 139 1.88 3.05 17.28
CA ALA A 139 1.47 3.12 15.88
C ALA A 139 -0.06 3.17 15.72
N GLU A 140 -0.80 2.43 16.54
CA GLU A 140 -2.27 2.45 16.54
C GLU A 140 -2.79 3.84 16.94
N ALA A 141 -2.31 4.39 18.06
CA ALA A 141 -2.70 5.73 18.49
C ALA A 141 -2.34 6.81 17.45
N PHE A 142 -1.17 6.69 16.81
CA PHE A 142 -0.73 7.60 15.75
C PHE A 142 -1.65 7.53 14.52
N LEU A 143 -2.03 6.32 14.09
CA LEU A 143 -2.93 6.14 12.95
C LEU A 143 -4.33 6.68 13.25
N ASP A 144 -4.85 6.48 14.45
CA ASP A 144 -6.16 7.01 14.86
C ASP A 144 -6.19 8.56 14.86
N GLU A 145 -5.09 9.20 15.24
CA GLU A 145 -4.94 10.64 15.11
C GLU A 145 -4.92 11.08 13.65
N PHE A 146 -4.14 10.40 12.80
CA PHE A 146 -4.07 10.71 11.39
C PHE A 146 -5.38 10.45 10.65
N HIS A 147 -6.18 9.45 11.04
CA HIS A 147 -7.53 9.24 10.48
C HIS A 147 -8.41 10.46 10.74
N ARG A 148 -8.42 10.99 11.97
CA ARG A 148 -9.17 12.20 12.32
C ARG A 148 -8.66 13.41 11.57
N HIS A 149 -7.34 13.58 11.50
CA HIS A 149 -6.70 14.69 10.77
C HIS A 149 -7.08 14.67 9.29
N ALA A 150 -6.89 13.52 8.62
CA ALA A 150 -7.21 13.35 7.21
C ALA A 150 -8.67 13.69 6.92
N LEU A 151 -9.62 13.16 7.69
CA LEU A 151 -11.04 13.42 7.49
C LEU A 151 -11.40 14.89 7.75
N SER A 152 -10.72 15.57 8.68
CA SER A 152 -10.94 17.01 8.93
C SER A 152 -10.51 17.92 7.77
N LEU A 153 -9.58 17.45 6.93
CA LEU A 153 -9.06 18.18 5.77
C LEU A 153 -9.86 17.93 4.49
N GLN A 154 -10.82 17.00 4.50
CA GLN A 154 -11.58 16.66 3.30
C GLN A 154 -12.44 17.84 2.81
N ASN A 155 -12.47 18.05 1.50
CA ASN A 155 -13.37 19.00 0.87
C ASN A 155 -14.80 18.45 0.80
N SER A 156 -15.78 19.33 0.56
CA SER A 156 -17.19 18.93 0.49
C SER A 156 -17.52 17.98 -0.67
N ASP A 157 -16.71 17.95 -1.72
CA ASP A 157 -16.84 17.04 -2.85
C ASP A 157 -16.19 15.66 -2.62
N GLY A 158 -15.53 15.47 -1.47
CA GLY A 158 -14.83 14.22 -1.12
C GLY A 158 -13.34 14.21 -1.45
N SER A 159 -12.83 15.23 -2.15
CA SER A 159 -11.40 15.33 -2.50
C SER A 159 -10.53 15.78 -1.33
N TRP A 160 -9.23 15.56 -1.49
CA TRP A 160 -8.19 16.23 -0.70
C TRP A 160 -7.35 17.16 -1.58
N HIS A 161 -6.78 18.18 -0.96
CA HIS A 161 -5.92 19.14 -1.64
C HIS A 161 -4.64 18.45 -2.15
N PRO A 162 -4.05 18.90 -3.28
CA PRO A 162 -2.73 18.45 -3.77
C PRO A 162 -1.56 18.45 -2.77
N ARG A 163 -1.71 19.18 -1.66
CA ARG A 163 -0.75 19.22 -0.54
C ARG A 163 -1.10 18.22 0.56
N PHE A 164 -1.81 17.15 0.24
CA PHE A 164 -2.08 16.01 1.12
C PHE A 164 -2.61 16.44 2.50
N PHE A 165 -1.83 16.21 3.57
CA PHE A 165 -2.20 16.49 4.95
C PHE A 165 -1.76 17.88 5.44
N ALA A 166 -1.09 18.66 4.59
CA ALA A 166 -0.52 19.95 4.98
C ALA A 166 -1.49 21.14 4.77
N SER A 167 -2.59 20.97 4.05
CA SER A 167 -3.63 21.99 3.95
C SER A 167 -4.96 21.43 3.44
N ARG A 168 -6.04 22.07 3.88
CA ARG A 168 -7.37 21.93 3.25
C ARG A 168 -7.49 22.92 2.08
N GLY A 169 -8.30 22.57 1.09
CA GLY A 169 -8.65 23.46 -0.01
C GLY A 169 -8.95 22.72 -1.30
N GLU A 170 -9.65 23.39 -2.19
CA GLU A 170 -9.91 22.90 -3.53
C GLU A 170 -8.77 23.30 -4.48
N SER A 171 -8.50 22.49 -5.50
CA SER A 171 -7.54 22.78 -6.55
C SER A 171 -8.18 22.63 -7.92
N ARG A 172 -7.74 23.47 -8.86
CA ARG A 172 -8.10 23.35 -10.28
C ARG A 172 -7.26 22.31 -11.01
N ASP A 173 -6.16 21.86 -10.41
CA ASP A 173 -5.35 20.78 -10.94
C ASP A 173 -6.01 19.43 -10.61
N THR A 174 -6.73 18.90 -11.59
CA THR A 174 -7.49 17.66 -11.43
C THR A 174 -6.60 16.44 -11.29
N ILE A 175 -5.41 16.43 -11.90
CA ILE A 175 -4.48 15.30 -11.79
C ILE A 175 -3.83 15.26 -10.42
N GLU A 176 -3.42 16.41 -9.87
CA GLU A 176 -2.87 16.45 -8.51
C GLU A 176 -3.94 16.21 -7.43
N SER A 177 -5.18 16.65 -7.67
CA SER A 177 -6.31 16.34 -6.78
C SER A 177 -6.65 14.85 -6.83
N LEU A 178 -6.66 14.24 -8.02
CA LEU A 178 -6.80 12.79 -8.18
C LEU A 178 -5.68 12.04 -7.45
N ARG A 179 -4.43 12.52 -7.58
CA ARG A 179 -3.27 11.91 -6.94
C ARG A 179 -3.40 11.91 -5.42
N SER A 180 -3.51 13.10 -4.82
CA SER A 180 -3.65 13.24 -3.36
C SER A 180 -4.87 12.49 -2.81
N THR A 181 -6.02 12.59 -3.49
CA THR A 181 -7.25 11.88 -3.09
C THR A 181 -7.09 10.36 -3.21
N GLY A 182 -6.48 9.87 -4.30
CA GLY A 182 -6.21 8.45 -4.51
C GLY A 182 -5.28 7.88 -3.43
N HIS A 183 -4.18 8.58 -3.12
CA HIS A 183 -3.26 8.16 -2.05
C HIS A 183 -3.93 8.11 -0.68
N ILE A 184 -4.63 9.18 -0.29
CA ILE A 184 -5.26 9.28 1.03
C ILE A 184 -6.39 8.25 1.15
N LEU A 185 -7.27 8.15 0.14
CA LEU A 185 -8.35 7.18 0.19
C LEU A 185 -7.83 5.75 0.17
N HIS A 186 -6.78 5.44 -0.61
CA HIS A 186 -6.20 4.09 -0.63
C HIS A 186 -5.70 3.69 0.76
N TRP A 187 -5.03 4.60 1.47
CA TRP A 187 -4.64 4.33 2.86
C TRP A 187 -5.86 4.17 3.77
N LEU A 188 -6.88 5.03 3.68
CA LEU A 188 -8.09 4.95 4.50
C LEU A 188 -8.85 3.63 4.27
N THR A 189 -8.99 3.18 3.02
CA THR A 189 -9.68 1.93 2.69
C THR A 189 -8.90 0.69 3.13
N ILE A 190 -7.60 0.80 3.41
CA ILE A 190 -6.79 -0.29 3.99
C ILE A 190 -6.82 -0.25 5.53
N SER A 191 -6.87 0.94 6.14
CA SER A 191 -6.61 1.16 7.57
C SER A 191 -7.84 1.32 8.45
N LEU A 192 -8.94 1.87 7.94
CA LEU A 192 -10.17 2.04 8.71
C LEU A 192 -10.86 0.70 8.99
N PRO A 193 -11.59 0.54 10.10
CA PRO A 193 -12.46 -0.61 10.32
C PRO A 193 -13.65 -0.61 9.35
N ASP A 194 -14.23 -1.78 9.07
CA ASP A 194 -15.31 -1.93 8.06
C ASP A 194 -16.53 -1.03 8.36
N SER A 195 -16.86 -0.85 9.65
CA SER A 195 -17.96 0.01 10.09
C SER A 195 -17.80 1.49 9.71
N ARG A 196 -16.57 1.93 9.42
CA ARG A 196 -16.27 3.32 9.04
C ARG A 196 -16.19 3.52 7.53
N LEU A 197 -16.15 2.43 6.73
CA LEU A 197 -16.06 2.54 5.28
C LEU A 197 -17.34 3.08 4.64
N GLN A 198 -18.50 2.92 5.27
CA GLN A 198 -19.78 3.43 4.73
C GLN A 198 -20.15 4.83 5.28
N THR A 199 -19.20 5.54 5.89
CA THR A 199 -19.42 6.91 6.34
C THR A 199 -19.52 7.88 5.16
N ALA A 200 -20.22 9.00 5.35
CA ALA A 200 -20.47 9.96 4.28
C ALA A 200 -19.17 10.51 3.68
N GLU A 201 -18.13 10.70 4.50
CA GLU A 201 -16.80 11.11 4.08
C GLU A 201 -16.18 10.14 3.08
N ILE A 202 -16.22 8.84 3.38
CA ILE A 202 -15.62 7.81 2.52
C ILE A 202 -16.43 7.65 1.24
N LEU A 203 -17.76 7.64 1.33
CA LEU A 203 -18.64 7.57 0.15
C LEU A 203 -18.40 8.73 -0.81
N ARG A 204 -18.24 9.96 -0.31
CA ARG A 204 -17.90 11.12 -1.15
C ARG A 204 -16.56 10.95 -1.85
N ALA A 205 -15.52 10.49 -1.14
CA ALA A 205 -14.21 10.26 -1.73
C ALA A 205 -14.23 9.16 -2.81
N VAL A 206 -14.95 8.05 -2.57
CA VAL A 206 -15.16 6.97 -3.54
C VAL A 206 -15.84 7.51 -4.80
N ASN A 207 -16.95 8.23 -4.63
CA ASN A 207 -17.68 8.85 -5.75
C ASN A 207 -16.81 9.87 -6.50
N TYR A 208 -15.99 10.65 -5.81
CA TYR A 208 -15.06 11.59 -6.44
C TYR A 208 -14.07 10.86 -7.36
N LEU A 209 -13.41 9.81 -6.85
CA LEU A 209 -12.43 9.05 -7.63
C LEU A 209 -13.06 8.34 -8.82
N ASP A 210 -14.23 7.72 -8.63
CA ASP A 210 -14.96 7.04 -9.70
C ASP A 210 -15.30 8.01 -10.85
N ASN A 211 -15.86 9.18 -10.54
CA ASN A 211 -16.18 10.21 -11.52
C ASN A 211 -14.92 10.74 -12.24
N GLN A 212 -13.83 10.99 -11.52
CA GLN A 212 -12.58 11.46 -12.12
C GLN A 212 -11.98 10.40 -13.07
N LEU A 213 -11.99 9.12 -12.66
CA LEU A 213 -11.48 8.03 -13.48
C LEU A 213 -12.35 7.79 -14.72
N ALA A 214 -13.68 7.82 -14.59
CA ALA A 214 -14.59 7.71 -15.72
C ALA A 214 -14.31 8.80 -16.78
N GLY A 215 -14.08 10.04 -16.34
CA GLY A 215 -13.68 11.14 -17.23
C GLY A 215 -12.30 10.95 -17.86
N LEU A 216 -11.36 10.29 -17.17
CA LEU A 216 -10.03 9.99 -17.67
C LEU A 216 -9.98 8.84 -18.67
N VAL A 217 -10.79 7.79 -18.48
CA VAL A 217 -10.84 6.62 -19.38
C VAL A 217 -11.13 7.04 -20.81
N ALA A 218 -12.03 8.00 -21.01
CA ALA A 218 -12.34 8.56 -22.33
C ALA A 218 -11.14 9.25 -23.03
N ARG A 219 -10.08 9.57 -22.29
CA ARG A 219 -8.90 10.31 -22.74
C ARG A 219 -7.58 9.61 -22.41
N TRP A 220 -7.64 8.34 -21.98
CA TRP A 220 -6.47 7.65 -21.48
C TRP A 220 -5.61 7.14 -22.63
N ASN A 221 -4.32 7.47 -22.60
CA ASN A 221 -3.32 6.91 -23.48
C ASN A 221 -2.13 6.46 -22.63
N THR A 222 -1.88 5.14 -22.58
CA THR A 222 -0.81 4.52 -21.81
C THR A 222 0.58 4.88 -22.31
N THR A 223 0.73 5.16 -23.61
CA THR A 223 2.04 5.46 -24.22
C THR A 223 2.52 6.89 -23.96
N SER A 224 1.61 7.80 -23.56
CA SER A 224 1.93 9.19 -23.24
C SER A 224 1.67 9.56 -21.77
N ALA A 225 1.30 8.60 -20.93
CA ALA A 225 1.07 8.85 -19.52
C ALA A 225 2.39 9.17 -18.79
N THR A 226 2.40 10.26 -18.04
CA THR A 226 3.54 10.60 -17.17
C THR A 226 3.59 9.66 -15.96
N PRO A 227 4.76 9.43 -15.34
CA PRO A 227 4.86 8.63 -14.12
C PRO A 227 3.90 9.11 -13.03
N ARG A 228 3.75 10.43 -12.87
CA ARG A 228 2.82 11.03 -11.91
C ARG A 228 1.35 10.71 -12.21
N LYS A 229 0.94 10.71 -13.47
CA LYS A 229 -0.42 10.31 -13.86
C LYS A 229 -0.66 8.82 -13.63
N MET A 230 0.35 7.98 -13.89
CA MET A 230 0.29 6.55 -13.60
C MET A 230 0.16 6.29 -12.10
N ASP A 231 0.95 6.98 -11.27
CA ASP A 231 0.89 6.97 -9.81
C ASP A 231 -0.51 7.34 -9.29
N ALA A 232 -1.06 8.47 -9.77
CA ALA A 232 -2.40 8.92 -9.40
C ALA A 232 -3.49 7.88 -9.71
N VAL A 233 -3.47 7.31 -10.91
CA VAL A 233 -4.45 6.30 -11.31
C VAL A 233 -4.25 4.97 -10.59
N ALA A 234 -3.01 4.54 -10.38
CA ALA A 234 -2.72 3.30 -9.64
C ALA A 234 -3.27 3.37 -8.22
N HIS A 235 -3.04 4.49 -7.51
CA HIS A 235 -3.59 4.68 -6.16
C HIS A 235 -5.10 4.85 -6.14
N ALA A 236 -5.68 5.56 -7.12
CA ALA A 236 -7.14 5.69 -7.21
C ALA A 236 -7.83 4.33 -7.46
N LEU A 237 -7.31 3.53 -8.40
CA LEU A 237 -7.80 2.18 -8.64
C LEU A 237 -7.59 1.27 -7.43
N GLY A 238 -6.43 1.32 -6.78
CA GLY A 238 -6.15 0.56 -5.56
C GLY A 238 -7.13 0.89 -4.42
N ALA A 239 -7.48 2.17 -4.26
CA ALA A 239 -8.49 2.61 -3.30
C ALA A 239 -9.87 2.00 -3.60
N LEU A 240 -10.34 2.11 -4.84
CA LEU A 240 -11.64 1.60 -5.27
C LEU A 240 -11.71 0.07 -5.22
N THR A 241 -10.66 -0.63 -5.65
CA THR A 241 -10.58 -2.10 -5.56
C THR A 241 -10.60 -2.56 -4.10
N THR A 242 -9.84 -1.91 -3.21
CA THR A 242 -9.86 -2.27 -1.78
C THR A 242 -11.22 -1.97 -1.15
N TYR A 243 -11.86 -0.87 -1.53
CA TYR A 243 -13.20 -0.52 -1.06
C TYR A 243 -14.23 -1.57 -1.50
N ASP A 244 -14.24 -1.92 -2.79
CA ASP A 244 -15.12 -2.93 -3.37
C ASP A 244 -14.99 -4.29 -2.66
N GLN A 245 -13.75 -4.75 -2.48
CA GLN A 245 -13.45 -6.01 -1.78
C GLN A 245 -13.96 -6.05 -0.34
N ARG A 246 -13.97 -4.91 0.36
CA ARG A 246 -14.36 -4.84 1.77
C ARG A 246 -15.84 -4.54 1.96
N VAL A 247 -16.47 -3.82 1.04
CA VAL A 247 -17.84 -3.30 1.21
C VAL A 247 -18.86 -4.05 0.36
N PHE A 248 -18.55 -4.38 -0.90
CA PHE A 248 -19.52 -4.97 -1.82
C PHE A 248 -19.34 -6.48 -1.97
N GLN A 249 -18.11 -6.96 -2.20
CA GLN A 249 -17.84 -8.39 -2.41
C GLN A 249 -18.36 -9.35 -1.32
N PRO A 250 -18.39 -8.99 -0.01
CA PRO A 250 -19.01 -9.85 1.00
C PRO A 250 -20.50 -10.15 0.76
N TYR A 251 -21.18 -9.32 -0.05
CA TYR A 251 -22.58 -9.46 -0.41
C TYR A 251 -22.80 -9.98 -1.84
N ASP A 252 -21.73 -10.18 -2.62
CA ASP A 252 -21.84 -10.81 -3.93
C ASP A 252 -22.30 -12.26 -3.75
N THR A 253 -23.45 -12.61 -4.34
CA THR A 253 -23.90 -14.00 -4.40
C THR A 253 -22.86 -14.83 -5.14
N ARG A 254 -22.16 -15.72 -4.42
CA ARG A 254 -21.33 -16.74 -5.07
C ARG A 254 -22.24 -17.60 -5.96
N PRO A 255 -21.90 -17.82 -7.24
CA PRO A 255 -22.64 -18.78 -8.04
C PRO A 255 -22.64 -20.11 -7.31
N GLN A 256 -23.82 -20.67 -7.04
CA GLN A 256 -23.91 -22.04 -6.56
C GLN A 256 -23.28 -22.92 -7.62
N THR A 257 -22.18 -23.59 -7.29
CA THR A 257 -21.67 -24.69 -8.09
C THR A 257 -22.76 -25.76 -8.13
N THR A 258 -23.59 -25.74 -9.17
CA THR A 258 -24.50 -26.83 -9.45
C THR A 258 -23.65 -28.06 -9.75
N ASN A 259 -23.57 -28.98 -8.79
CA ASN A 259 -23.11 -30.35 -9.02
C ASN A 259 -24.13 -31.04 -9.94
N SER A 260 -24.06 -30.77 -11.25
CA SER A 260 -24.78 -31.50 -12.28
C SER A 260 -23.87 -32.59 -12.87
N ALA A 261 -23.35 -33.46 -12.00
CA ALA A 261 -22.57 -34.63 -12.38
C ALA A 261 -22.85 -35.82 -11.45
N ALA A 262 -24.13 -36.19 -11.31
CA ALA A 262 -24.54 -37.42 -10.61
C ALA A 262 -25.88 -38.00 -11.11
N ALA A 263 -26.27 -37.77 -12.37
CA ALA A 263 -27.51 -38.33 -12.93
C ALA A 263 -27.35 -38.89 -14.37
N ALA A 264 -26.13 -39.30 -14.75
CA ALA A 264 -25.87 -39.95 -16.03
C ALA A 264 -25.11 -41.27 -15.84
N GLU A 265 -25.52 -42.09 -14.87
CA GLU A 265 -25.20 -43.52 -14.79
C GLU A 265 -26.39 -44.23 -14.15
N LYS A 266 -27.44 -44.43 -14.95
CA LYS A 266 -28.50 -45.44 -14.80
C LYS A 266 -29.43 -45.32 -16.00
N ASN A 267 -29.01 -45.91 -17.12
CA ASN A 267 -29.84 -46.60 -18.10
C ASN A 267 -28.94 -47.34 -19.08
#